data_AF-A0A968N130-F1
#
_entry.id   AF-A0A968N130-F1
#
_cell.length_a   1.000
_cell.length_b   1.000
_cell.length_c   1.000
_cell.angle_alpha   90.00
_cell.angle_beta   90.00
_cell.angle_gamma   90.00
#
_symmetry.space_group_name_H-M   'P 1'
#
loop_
_entity.id
_entity.type
_entity.pdbx_description
1 polymer ?
#
loop_
_entity_poly.entity_id
_entity_poly.type
_entity_poly.pdbx_seq_one_letter_code
_entity_poly.pdbx_strand_id
1 'polypeptide(L)'
;MHCDRAALPVTLPPRAPLQIALNHLRGLSFLLWIIAAWGLVSLGWRNRLPFGYAAGMLGRSLQGPAMLWRELRALQPLLAQLAWGEMQARRDSQGELLRLQNLAGRYFLVRQSLAIASEGTPDRHWRIAAAIEALEQRQTYLLWYLEPLQQRYQPRLATLQKVWAWLIGATAARDARCLEQILTDAIDNFATSAAAPSALEIQYLLLDLRDRWQRNPDRLQPARLRCLYKTWYLLDWLARREGLGTTSPPQLPAARSPAPTIADWQRLLETRLAAFRARPSLVAYQQIQELASPQRWGELRPELLAALPPGTEAVKLDILIHEGWLDEAIAVADSLEASQSDLRQRVMDAALTARPSWVLASAQQQAEAMIAQGKAKAYPEAIAWLDRVRRAYQQLGRPADWTHYRRQLLTAHARKSKLQALLTQLPIEG
;
A
#
# COMPACT_ATOMS: atom_id res chain seq x y z
N MET A 1 -18.01 2.18 62.21
CA MET A 1 -17.40 1.42 61.09
C MET A 1 -17.00 2.41 60.01
N HIS A 2 -15.72 2.80 60.00
CA HIS A 2 -15.09 3.65 59.00
C HIS A 2 -14.02 2.78 58.32
N CYS A 3 -14.11 2.62 57.00
CA CYS A 3 -13.10 1.91 56.22
C CYS A 3 -12.14 2.93 55.61
N ASP A 4 -10.96 3.07 56.25
CA ASP A 4 -9.78 3.71 55.68
C ASP A 4 -9.20 2.86 54.54
N ARG A 5 -9.07 3.47 53.35
CA ARG A 5 -8.32 2.92 52.22
C ARG A 5 -6.90 3.48 52.26
N ALA A 6 -5.97 2.70 52.81
CA ALA A 6 -4.54 2.96 52.67
C ALA A 6 -4.13 2.73 51.20
N ALA A 7 -3.74 3.80 50.52
CA ALA A 7 -3.13 3.73 49.20
C ALA A 7 -1.66 3.30 49.33
N LEU A 8 -1.32 2.11 48.82
CA LEU A 8 0.07 1.69 48.66
C LEU A 8 0.73 2.48 47.51
N PRO A 9 1.94 3.02 47.69
CA PRO A 9 2.67 3.70 46.62
C PRO A 9 3.13 2.68 45.57
N VAL A 10 2.62 2.83 44.34
CA VAL A 10 3.06 2.07 43.17
C VAL A 10 4.43 2.59 42.73
N THR A 11 5.49 1.85 43.05
CA THR A 11 6.82 2.07 42.48
C THR A 11 6.89 1.39 41.11
N LEU A 12 6.93 2.19 40.04
CA LEU A 12 7.17 1.67 38.68
C LEU A 12 8.61 1.16 38.58
N PRO A 13 8.87 0.02 37.93
CA PRO A 13 10.24 -0.46 37.71
C PRO A 13 10.98 0.54 36.81
N PRO A 14 12.23 0.91 37.14
CA PRO A 14 13.04 1.75 36.27
C PRO A 14 13.24 1.02 34.93
N ARG A 15 12.84 1.66 33.82
CA ARG A 15 13.17 1.18 32.48
C ARG A 15 14.68 0.99 32.39
N ALA A 16 15.11 -0.13 31.81
CA ALA A 16 16.54 -0.44 31.68
C ALA A 16 17.26 0.72 30.98
N PRO A 17 18.21 1.41 31.63
CA PRO A 17 18.93 2.57 31.07
C PRO A 17 19.60 2.26 29.72
N LEU A 18 19.83 0.98 29.46
CA LEU A 18 20.40 0.41 28.24
C LEU A 18 19.54 0.66 26.99
N GLN A 19 18.21 0.61 27.08
CA GLN A 19 17.34 0.78 25.91
C GLN A 19 17.20 2.26 25.49
N ILE A 20 17.24 3.17 26.46
CA ILE A 20 17.32 4.60 26.22
C ILE A 20 18.66 4.93 25.54
N ALA A 21 19.77 4.36 26.05
CA ALA A 21 21.09 4.53 25.45
C ALA A 21 21.16 3.99 24.00
N LEU A 22 20.55 2.83 23.72
CA LEU A 22 20.50 2.25 22.37
C LEU A 22 19.72 3.11 21.38
N ASN A 23 18.60 3.70 21.79
CA ASN A 23 17.83 4.60 20.93
C ASN A 23 18.61 5.90 20.64
N HIS A 24 19.34 6.43 21.62
CA HIS A 24 20.24 7.56 21.39
C HIS A 24 21.40 7.22 20.43
N LEU A 25 21.99 6.04 20.55
CA LEU A 25 23.04 5.57 19.64
C LEU A 25 22.53 5.39 18.19
N ARG A 26 21.32 4.85 18.01
CA ARG A 26 20.69 4.74 16.69
C ARG A 26 20.42 6.11 16.08
N GLY A 27 19.90 7.05 16.87
CA GLY A 27 19.69 8.43 16.44
C GLY A 27 20.99 9.13 16.02
N LEU A 28 22.06 8.97 16.80
CA LEU A 28 23.39 9.50 16.48
C LEU A 28 23.96 8.89 15.20
N SER A 29 23.88 7.57 15.06
CA SER A 29 24.36 6.86 13.85
C SER A 29 23.64 7.34 12.60
N PHE A 30 22.32 7.49 12.65
CA PHE A 30 21.53 8.00 11.54
C PHE A 30 21.87 9.45 11.17
N LEU A 31 22.03 10.32 12.16
CA LEU A 31 22.42 11.72 11.93
C LEU A 31 23.83 11.84 11.38
N LEU A 32 24.79 11.03 11.86
CA LEU A 32 26.14 10.96 11.30
C LEU A 32 26.14 10.47 9.85
N TRP A 33 25.30 9.47 9.53
CA TRP A 33 25.15 8.99 8.16
C TRP A 33 24.55 10.06 7.23
N ILE A 34 23.53 10.80 7.67
CA ILE A 34 22.98 11.95 6.92
C ILE A 34 24.07 13.00 6.68
N ILE A 35 24.84 13.35 7.70
CA ILE A 35 25.92 14.34 7.57
C ILE A 35 27.01 13.86 6.61
N ALA A 36 27.39 12.59 6.65
CA ALA A 36 28.38 12.01 5.76
C ALA A 36 27.88 11.94 4.31
N ALA A 37 26.64 11.45 4.09
CA ALA A 37 26.02 11.38 2.78
C ALA A 37 25.89 12.77 2.13
N TRP A 38 25.49 13.78 2.91
CA TRP A 38 25.42 15.16 2.45
C TRP A 38 26.80 15.81 2.29
N GLY A 39 27.77 15.48 3.14
CA GLY A 39 29.16 15.90 3.01
C GLY A 39 29.74 15.48 1.66
N LEU A 40 29.57 14.21 1.29
CA LEU A 40 29.96 13.63 0.00
C LEU A 40 29.30 14.34 -1.19
N VAL A 41 28.00 14.65 -1.09
CA VAL A 41 27.28 15.41 -2.13
C VAL A 41 27.75 16.87 -2.20
N SER A 42 28.14 17.47 -1.08
CA SER A 42 28.55 18.87 -0.97
C SER A 42 29.99 19.16 -1.37
N LEU A 43 30.89 18.16 -1.35
CA LEU A 43 32.30 18.31 -1.72
C LEU A 43 32.52 18.80 -3.17
N GLY A 44 31.51 18.69 -4.04
CA GLY A 44 31.55 19.25 -5.40
C GLY A 44 30.84 20.60 -5.60
N TRP A 45 30.18 21.17 -4.58
CA TRP A 45 29.24 22.29 -4.75
C TRP A 45 29.45 23.38 -3.69
N ARG A 46 29.47 24.66 -4.09
CA ARG A 46 29.58 25.85 -3.19
C ARG A 46 28.38 26.05 -2.22
N ASN A 47 27.56 25.03 -2.00
CA ASN A 47 26.45 25.08 -1.06
C ASN A 47 26.97 24.86 0.37
N ARG A 48 27.09 25.94 1.14
CA ARG A 48 27.32 25.86 2.58
C ARG A 48 26.06 25.29 3.24
N LEU A 49 26.05 23.97 3.46
CA LEU A 49 25.21 23.36 4.47
C LEU A 49 25.35 24.16 5.77
N PRO A 50 24.29 24.31 6.58
CA PRO A 50 24.43 24.87 7.90
C PRO A 50 25.05 23.79 8.81
N PHE A 51 26.29 23.36 8.52
CA PHE A 51 27.04 22.36 9.29
C PHE A 51 27.07 22.73 10.77
N GLY A 52 27.26 24.03 11.08
CA GLY A 52 27.17 24.54 12.44
C GLY A 52 25.79 24.34 13.08
N TYR A 53 24.70 24.38 12.30
CA TYR A 53 23.36 24.11 12.80
C TYR A 53 23.10 22.61 12.97
N ALA A 54 23.56 21.76 12.05
CA ALA A 54 23.42 20.31 12.16
C ALA A 54 24.24 19.75 13.33
N ALA A 55 25.49 20.18 13.48
CA ALA A 55 26.34 19.85 14.62
C ALA A 55 25.79 20.43 15.93
N GLY A 56 25.26 21.66 15.88
CA GLY A 56 24.51 22.25 16.98
C GLY A 56 23.34 21.36 17.39
N MET A 57 22.41 21.06 16.48
CA MET A 57 21.24 20.20 16.68
C MET A 57 21.58 18.81 17.21
N LEU A 58 22.69 18.22 16.75
CA LEU A 58 23.23 16.99 17.33
C LEU A 58 23.52 17.14 18.82
N GLY A 59 24.29 18.17 19.20
CA GLY A 59 24.53 18.51 20.60
C GLY A 59 23.24 18.79 21.40
N ARG A 60 22.25 19.44 20.77
CA ARG A 60 20.94 19.74 21.39
C ARG A 60 20.07 18.50 21.59
N SER A 61 20.12 17.56 20.64
CA SER A 61 19.37 16.30 20.71
C SER A 61 19.86 15.41 21.86
N LEU A 62 21.15 15.50 22.20
CA LEU A 62 21.76 14.82 23.36
C LEU A 62 21.35 15.45 24.70
N GLN A 63 20.93 16.72 24.71
CA GLN A 63 20.43 17.41 25.90
C GLN A 63 18.95 17.13 26.19
N GLY A 64 18.30 16.31 25.34
CA GLY A 64 16.95 15.81 25.56
C GLY A 64 15.83 16.61 24.87
N PRO A 65 14.58 16.10 24.93
CA PRO A 65 13.46 16.56 24.10
C PRO A 65 13.00 17.98 24.40
N ALA A 66 13.18 18.50 25.63
CA ALA A 66 12.83 19.88 25.98
C ALA A 66 13.61 20.91 25.16
N MET A 67 14.84 20.58 24.79
CA MET A 67 15.74 21.42 24.01
C MET A 67 15.29 21.48 22.54
N LEU A 68 14.89 20.33 21.97
CA LEU A 68 14.28 20.24 20.64
C LEU A 68 12.98 21.05 20.55
N TRP A 69 12.17 21.03 21.61
CA TRP A 69 10.95 21.85 21.68
C TRP A 69 11.24 23.36 21.74
N ARG A 70 12.33 23.78 22.39
CA ARG A 70 12.75 25.18 22.42
C ARG A 70 13.19 25.66 21.04
N GLU A 71 13.94 24.84 20.31
CA GLU A 71 14.32 25.11 18.92
C GLU A 71 13.11 25.17 17.99
N LEU A 72 12.16 24.24 18.15
CA LEU A 72 10.92 24.27 17.40
C LEU A 72 10.16 25.60 17.60
N ARG A 73 10.04 26.06 18.86
CA ARG A 73 9.42 27.35 19.17
C ARG A 73 10.20 28.52 18.62
N ALA A 74 11.54 28.46 18.59
CA ALA A 74 12.38 29.51 18.02
C ALA A 74 12.26 29.60 16.48
N LEU A 75 12.00 28.48 15.81
CA LEU A 75 11.73 28.44 14.36
C LEU A 75 10.32 28.90 13.99
N GLN A 76 9.37 28.86 14.93
CA GLN A 76 7.97 29.23 14.70
C GLN A 76 7.75 30.71 14.31
N PRO A 77 8.37 31.73 14.94
CA PRO A 77 8.23 33.13 14.52
C PRO A 77 8.96 33.43 13.20
N LEU A 78 10.08 32.76 12.91
CA LEU A 78 10.78 32.88 11.62
C LEU A 78 9.90 32.42 10.44
N LEU A 79 8.93 31.54 10.69
CA LEU A 79 7.90 31.13 9.72
C LEU A 79 6.74 32.11 9.62
N ALA A 80 6.34 32.73 10.74
CA ALA A 80 5.30 33.75 10.70
C ALA A 80 5.76 34.98 9.91
N GLN A 81 7.05 35.32 9.98
CA GLN A 81 7.67 36.35 9.14
C GLN A 81 7.73 35.98 7.65
N LEU A 82 7.68 34.70 7.32
CA LEU A 82 7.62 34.19 5.95
C LEU A 82 6.18 34.19 5.37
N ALA A 83 5.18 34.70 6.09
CA ALA A 83 3.79 34.71 5.64
C ALA A 83 3.54 35.69 4.49
N TRP A 84 3.09 35.14 3.36
CA TRP A 84 2.38 35.69 2.20
C TRP A 84 2.87 36.99 1.54
N GLY A 85 3.06 38.10 2.27
CA GLY A 85 3.36 39.42 1.70
C GLY A 85 4.81 39.64 1.28
N GLU A 86 5.79 39.13 2.04
CA GLU A 86 7.22 39.39 1.75
C GLU A 86 7.83 38.46 0.69
N MET A 87 7.36 37.21 0.55
CA MET A 87 7.89 36.26 -0.43
C MET A 87 7.52 36.60 -1.88
N GLN A 88 6.38 37.28 -2.11
CA GLN A 88 6.02 37.71 -3.46
C GLN A 88 6.87 38.89 -3.93
N ALA A 89 7.36 39.73 -3.01
CA ALA A 89 8.09 40.96 -3.32
C ALA A 89 9.59 40.76 -3.62
N ARG A 90 10.19 39.60 -3.30
CA ARG A 90 11.65 39.38 -3.38
C ARG A 90 12.09 38.23 -4.31
N ARG A 91 11.33 37.97 -5.37
CA ARG A 91 11.48 36.79 -6.26
C ARG A 91 12.84 36.56 -6.96
N ASP A 92 13.80 37.48 -6.94
CA ASP A 92 14.92 37.44 -7.90
C ASP A 92 16.35 37.41 -7.32
N SER A 93 16.55 37.02 -6.05
CA SER A 93 17.92 36.93 -5.50
C SER A 93 18.36 35.50 -5.17
N GLN A 94 19.58 35.15 -5.60
CA GLN A 94 20.27 33.91 -5.21
C GLN A 94 20.42 33.79 -3.66
N GLY A 95 20.44 34.92 -2.95
CA GLY A 95 20.44 34.97 -1.50
C GLY A 95 19.14 34.42 -0.87
N GLU A 96 18.00 34.61 -1.53
CA GLU A 96 16.72 34.06 -1.08
C GLU A 96 16.64 32.54 -1.25
N LEU A 97 17.15 32.03 -2.38
CA LEU A 97 17.29 30.59 -2.60
C LEU A 97 18.12 29.93 -1.49
N LEU A 98 19.28 30.52 -1.14
CA LEU A 98 20.13 30.00 -0.06
C LEU A 98 19.44 30.08 1.31
N ARG A 99 18.70 31.16 1.58
CA ARG A 99 17.94 31.32 2.82
C ARG A 99 16.83 30.26 2.95
N LEU A 100 16.06 30.04 1.88
CA LEU A 100 14.98 29.04 1.83
C LEU A 100 15.51 27.60 1.89
N GLN A 101 16.62 27.30 1.21
CA GLN A 101 17.28 25.98 1.28
C GLN A 101 17.79 25.69 2.71
N ASN A 102 18.41 26.66 3.37
CA ASN A 102 18.88 26.53 4.74
C ASN A 102 17.69 26.25 5.68
N LEU A 103 16.61 27.03 5.52
CA LEU A 103 15.40 26.90 6.32
C LEU A 103 14.73 25.52 6.13
N ALA A 104 14.55 25.06 4.89
CA ALA A 104 14.04 23.71 4.60
C ALA A 104 14.92 22.60 5.20
N GLY A 105 16.25 22.76 5.18
CA GLY A 105 17.19 21.85 5.83
C GLY A 105 17.02 21.80 7.36
N ARG A 106 16.79 22.95 8.00
CA ARG A 106 16.49 23.02 9.45
C ARG A 106 15.20 22.30 9.80
N TYR A 107 14.15 22.45 8.99
CA TYR A 107 12.87 21.74 9.17
C TYR A 107 13.05 20.23 9.11
N PHE A 108 13.74 19.75 8.09
CA PHE A 108 14.01 18.34 7.94
C PHE A 108 14.72 17.77 9.16
N LEU A 109 15.76 18.44 9.65
CA LEU A 109 16.54 17.98 10.82
C LEU A 109 15.73 17.99 12.11
N VAL A 110 14.94 19.04 12.37
CA VAL A 110 14.07 19.11 13.56
C VAL A 110 13.00 18.02 13.49
N ARG A 111 12.42 17.77 12.31
CA ARG A 111 11.44 16.70 12.10
C ARG A 111 12.03 15.32 12.42
N GLN A 112 13.19 15.00 11.86
CA GLN A 112 13.83 13.69 12.10
C GLN A 112 14.22 13.52 13.58
N SER A 113 14.72 14.59 14.20
CA SER A 113 15.08 14.57 15.62
C SER A 113 13.86 14.35 16.52
N LEU A 114 12.72 14.98 16.19
CA LEU A 114 11.46 14.76 16.90
C LEU A 114 10.89 13.35 16.68
N ALA A 115 11.03 12.80 15.48
CA ALA A 115 10.62 11.43 15.17
C ALA A 115 11.41 10.41 16.01
N ILE A 116 12.74 10.53 16.06
CA ILE A 116 13.61 9.67 16.88
C ILE A 116 13.30 9.85 18.38
N ALA A 117 13.10 11.09 18.84
CA ALA A 117 12.74 11.35 20.24
C ALA A 117 11.34 10.81 20.63
N SER A 118 10.46 10.61 19.65
CA SER A 118 9.12 10.06 19.89
C SER A 118 9.12 8.56 20.17
N GLU A 119 10.12 7.79 19.73
CA GLU A 119 10.17 6.32 19.86
C GLU A 119 10.25 5.81 21.32
N GLY A 120 10.34 6.68 22.33
CA GLY A 120 10.45 6.30 23.75
C GLY A 120 9.44 6.93 24.72
N THR A 121 8.56 7.83 24.29
CA THR A 121 7.70 8.64 25.20
C THR A 121 6.20 8.62 24.84
N PRO A 122 5.47 7.54 25.21
CA PRO A 122 4.08 7.31 24.81
C PRO A 122 3.13 8.49 25.08
N ASP A 123 3.27 9.13 26.23
CA ASP A 123 2.35 10.17 26.71
C ASP A 123 2.42 11.49 25.92
N ARG A 124 3.40 11.63 25.01
CA ARG A 124 3.61 12.87 24.23
C ARG A 124 3.49 12.67 22.72
N HIS A 125 3.14 11.46 22.26
CA HIS A 125 3.09 11.12 20.84
C HIS A 125 2.18 12.04 20.03
N TRP A 126 1.01 12.43 20.53
CA TRP A 126 0.09 13.29 19.78
C TRP A 126 0.62 14.72 19.59
N ARG A 127 1.28 15.31 20.59
CA ARG A 127 1.88 16.65 20.48
C ARG A 127 3.07 16.64 19.53
N ILE A 128 3.89 15.59 19.62
CA ILE A 128 5.04 15.40 18.72
C ILE A 128 4.55 15.15 17.29
N ALA A 129 3.49 14.35 17.11
CA ALA A 129 2.87 14.11 15.80
C ALA A 129 2.28 15.39 15.20
N ALA A 130 1.55 16.19 15.97
CA ALA A 130 1.00 17.47 15.51
C ALA A 130 2.12 18.47 15.14
N ALA A 131 3.21 18.49 15.91
CA ALA A 131 4.40 19.28 15.57
C ALA A 131 5.05 18.79 14.27
N ILE A 132 5.26 17.48 14.11
CA ILE A 132 5.80 16.89 12.90
C ILE A 132 4.92 17.22 11.68
N GLU A 133 3.59 17.11 11.79
CA GLU A 133 2.65 17.45 10.72
C GLU A 133 2.73 18.94 10.34
N ALA A 134 2.75 19.84 11.33
CA ALA A 134 2.92 21.27 11.07
C ALA A 134 4.27 21.58 10.38
N LEU A 135 5.34 20.84 10.71
CA LEU A 135 6.63 20.97 10.03
C LEU A 135 6.61 20.40 8.61
N GLU A 136 5.91 19.29 8.37
CA GLU A 136 5.80 18.66 7.05
C GLU A 136 4.97 19.48 6.07
N GLN A 137 3.83 20.01 6.51
CA GLN A 137 3.01 20.91 5.69
C GLN A 137 3.82 22.14 5.27
N ARG A 138 4.58 22.71 6.21
CA ARG A 138 5.44 23.86 5.96
C ARG A 138 6.66 23.52 5.12
N GLN A 139 7.26 22.34 5.29
CA GLN A 139 8.36 21.87 4.45
C GLN A 139 7.88 21.62 3.01
N THR A 140 6.72 20.99 2.83
CA THR A 140 6.12 20.74 1.51
C THR A 140 5.84 22.06 0.79
N TYR A 141 5.28 23.02 1.52
CA TYR A 141 5.09 24.38 1.01
C TYR A 141 6.42 25.04 0.61
N LEU A 142 7.45 25.00 1.46
CA LEU A 142 8.78 25.53 1.14
C LEU A 142 9.40 24.85 -0.08
N LEU A 143 9.23 23.53 -0.23
CA LEU A 143 9.73 22.77 -1.38
C LEU A 143 9.00 23.16 -2.67
N TRP A 144 7.67 23.38 -2.61
CA TRP A 144 6.89 23.88 -3.74
C TRP A 144 7.36 25.27 -4.20
N TYR A 145 7.73 26.16 -3.28
CA TYR A 145 8.33 27.46 -3.60
C TYR A 145 9.79 27.37 -4.07
N LEU A 146 10.56 26.43 -3.52
CA LEU A 146 11.96 26.21 -3.88
C LEU A 146 12.11 25.62 -5.27
N GLU A 147 11.18 24.77 -5.72
CA GLU A 147 11.28 24.06 -7.00
C GLU A 147 11.51 24.99 -8.21
N PRO A 148 10.70 26.04 -8.46
CA PRO A 148 10.93 26.94 -9.60
C PRO A 148 12.24 27.72 -9.47
N LEU A 149 12.65 28.13 -8.27
CA LEU A 149 13.92 28.83 -8.03
C LEU A 149 15.13 27.90 -8.22
N GLN A 150 15.04 26.65 -7.76
CA GLN A 150 16.07 25.63 -7.97
C GLN A 150 16.19 25.27 -9.45
N GLN A 151 15.08 25.15 -10.17
CA GLN A 151 15.12 24.91 -11.62
C GLN A 151 15.84 26.06 -12.36
N ARG A 152 15.64 27.32 -11.92
CA ARG A 152 16.26 28.50 -12.52
C ARG A 152 17.75 28.65 -12.21
N TYR A 153 18.15 28.42 -10.95
CA TYR A 153 19.53 28.68 -10.50
C TYR A 153 20.41 27.43 -10.34
N GLN A 154 19.81 26.24 -10.18
CA GLN A 154 20.50 24.95 -9.90
C GLN A 154 19.81 23.73 -10.55
N PRO A 155 19.62 23.69 -11.89
CA PRO A 155 18.78 22.70 -12.57
C PRO A 155 19.24 21.25 -12.37
N ARG A 156 20.56 21.01 -12.30
CA ARG A 156 21.12 19.68 -12.03
C ARG A 156 20.76 19.14 -10.64
N LEU A 157 20.64 20.02 -9.64
CA LEU A 157 20.23 19.65 -8.28
C LEU A 157 18.75 19.28 -8.24
N ALA A 158 17.90 20.02 -8.97
CA ALA A 158 16.48 19.74 -9.07
C ALA A 158 16.21 18.35 -9.68
N THR A 159 16.96 17.95 -10.72
CA THR A 159 16.84 16.61 -11.33
C THR A 159 17.23 15.50 -10.34
N LEU A 160 18.34 15.67 -9.61
CA LEU A 160 18.76 14.70 -8.60
C LEU A 160 17.77 14.59 -7.44
N GLN A 161 17.19 15.71 -6.99
CA GLN A 161 16.14 15.70 -5.96
C GLN A 161 14.86 15.00 -6.43
N LYS A 162 14.49 15.12 -7.71
CA LYS A 162 13.35 14.37 -8.29
C LYS A 162 13.62 12.87 -8.30
N VAL A 163 14.82 12.44 -8.67
CA VAL A 163 15.24 11.02 -8.63
C VAL A 163 15.25 10.49 -7.19
N TRP A 164 15.73 11.30 -6.24
CA TRP A 164 15.78 10.93 -4.82
C TRP A 164 14.38 10.87 -4.19
N ALA A 165 13.50 11.81 -4.54
CA ALA A 165 12.09 11.81 -4.13
C ALA A 165 11.31 10.64 -4.74
N TRP A 166 11.63 10.22 -5.97
CA TRP A 166 11.08 9.03 -6.59
C TRP A 166 11.54 7.74 -5.89
N LEU A 167 12.84 7.64 -5.59
CA LEU A 167 13.41 6.49 -4.86
C LEU A 167 12.83 6.33 -3.45
N ILE A 168 12.60 7.43 -2.73
CA ILE A 168 12.03 7.41 -1.37
C ILE A 168 10.49 7.33 -1.40
N GLY A 169 9.85 7.97 -2.37
CA GLY A 169 8.40 7.96 -2.58
C GLY A 169 7.83 6.58 -2.95
N ALA A 170 8.66 5.65 -3.41
CA ALA A 170 8.26 4.29 -3.76
C ALA A 170 7.68 3.47 -2.59
N THR A 171 7.94 3.85 -1.33
CA THR A 171 7.35 3.20 -0.15
C THR A 171 6.02 3.85 0.26
N ALA A 172 5.97 5.18 0.32
CA ALA A 172 4.74 5.93 0.61
C ALA A 172 3.65 5.75 -0.47
N ALA A 173 4.03 5.61 -1.74
CA ALA A 173 3.11 5.38 -2.86
C ALA A 173 2.58 3.93 -2.93
N ARG A 174 3.27 2.98 -2.31
CA ARG A 174 2.79 1.59 -2.16
C ARG A 174 1.79 1.50 -1.00
N ASP A 175 2.02 2.29 0.03
CA ASP A 175 1.16 2.40 1.22
C ASP A 175 -0.11 3.22 0.96
N ALA A 176 -0.02 4.29 0.17
CA ALA A 176 -1.17 5.06 -0.30
C ALA A 176 -2.12 4.19 -1.15
N ARG A 177 -1.56 3.36 -2.05
CA ARG A 177 -2.33 2.41 -2.86
C ARG A 177 -3.03 1.33 -2.04
N CYS A 178 -2.39 0.82 -0.99
CA CYS A 178 -3.03 -0.15 -0.09
C CYS A 178 -4.21 0.47 0.68
N LEU A 179 -4.08 1.72 1.13
CA LEU A 179 -5.16 2.44 1.82
C LEU A 179 -6.26 2.92 0.86
N GLU A 180 -5.89 3.36 -0.34
CA GLU A 180 -6.81 3.67 -1.42
C GLU A 180 -7.63 2.43 -1.76
N GLN A 181 -7.00 1.26 -1.86
CA GLN A 181 -7.71 0.01 -2.11
C GLN A 181 -8.62 -0.41 -0.95
N ILE A 182 -8.19 -0.28 0.31
CA ILE A 182 -9.05 -0.53 1.48
C ILE A 182 -10.25 0.43 1.51
N LEU A 183 -10.04 1.71 1.17
CA LEU A 183 -11.09 2.71 1.13
C LEU A 183 -12.03 2.50 -0.06
N THR A 184 -11.52 2.17 -1.23
CA THR A 184 -12.29 1.84 -2.43
C THR A 184 -13.10 0.56 -2.21
N ASP A 185 -12.51 -0.49 -1.64
CA ASP A 185 -13.22 -1.72 -1.30
C ASP A 185 -14.33 -1.46 -0.27
N ALA A 186 -14.09 -0.58 0.71
CA ALA A 186 -15.12 -0.17 1.65
C ALA A 186 -16.22 0.62 0.92
N ILE A 187 -15.86 1.65 0.15
CA ILE A 187 -16.78 2.51 -0.63
C ILE A 187 -17.61 1.70 -1.63
N ASP A 188 -17.04 0.74 -2.33
CA ASP A 188 -17.73 -0.10 -3.32
C ASP A 188 -18.68 -1.10 -2.65
N ASN A 189 -18.29 -1.64 -1.48
CA ASN A 189 -19.19 -2.42 -0.62
C ASN A 189 -20.32 -1.55 -0.05
N PHE A 190 -20.10 -0.25 0.15
CA PHE A 190 -21.13 0.69 0.61
C PHE A 190 -22.06 1.18 -0.51
N ALA A 191 -21.52 1.49 -1.70
CA ALA A 191 -22.26 2.07 -2.82
C ALA A 191 -23.24 1.09 -3.47
N THR A 192 -23.06 -0.21 -3.25
CA THR A 192 -23.96 -1.27 -3.73
C THR A 192 -25.15 -1.54 -2.79
N SER A 193 -25.18 -0.95 -1.60
CA SER A 193 -26.33 -0.94 -0.70
C SER A 193 -27.20 0.29 -0.95
N ALA A 194 -28.46 0.11 -1.33
CA ALA A 194 -29.40 1.22 -1.57
C ALA A 194 -29.84 1.95 -0.27
N ALA A 195 -29.39 1.50 0.90
CA ALA A 195 -29.72 2.06 2.20
C ALA A 195 -28.50 2.75 2.83
N ALA A 196 -28.74 3.84 3.55
CA ALA A 196 -27.71 4.47 4.39
C ALA A 196 -27.11 3.41 5.35
N PRO A 197 -25.78 3.42 5.55
CA PRO A 197 -25.11 2.40 6.33
C PRO A 197 -25.68 2.37 7.75
N SER A 198 -26.04 1.17 8.20
CA SER A 198 -26.54 0.96 9.55
C SER A 198 -25.43 1.24 10.57
N ALA A 199 -25.85 1.63 11.78
CA ALA A 199 -24.97 1.84 12.91
C ALA A 199 -23.96 0.71 13.15
N LEU A 200 -24.42 -0.52 12.92
CA LEU A 200 -23.67 -1.74 13.13
C LEU A 200 -22.54 -1.91 12.11
N GLU A 201 -22.76 -1.49 10.86
CA GLU A 201 -21.77 -1.60 9.78
C GLU A 201 -20.62 -0.62 9.96
N ILE A 202 -20.93 0.62 10.36
CA ILE A 202 -19.91 1.62 10.70
C ILE A 202 -19.09 1.16 11.91
N GLN A 203 -19.77 0.61 12.94
CA GLN A 203 -19.10 0.08 14.12
C GLN A 203 -18.23 -1.14 13.81
N TYR A 204 -18.64 -1.99 12.87
CA TYR A 204 -17.89 -3.17 12.43
C TYR A 204 -16.60 -2.79 11.70
N LEU A 205 -16.65 -1.81 10.79
CA LEU A 205 -15.47 -1.29 10.12
C LEU A 205 -14.47 -0.67 11.09
N LEU A 206 -14.95 0.07 12.09
CA LEU A 206 -14.11 0.62 13.14
C LEU A 206 -13.41 -0.48 13.97
N LEU A 207 -14.10 -1.60 14.22
CA LEU A 207 -13.53 -2.75 14.93
C LEU A 207 -12.53 -3.54 14.07
N ASP A 208 -12.81 -3.76 12.78
CA ASP A 208 -11.88 -4.44 11.87
C ASP A 208 -10.58 -3.65 11.67
N LEU A 209 -10.70 -2.33 11.49
CA LEU A 209 -9.54 -1.43 11.44
C LEU A 209 -8.72 -1.46 12.75
N ARG A 210 -9.39 -1.53 13.90
CA ARG A 210 -8.75 -1.63 15.22
C ARG A 210 -8.03 -2.97 15.41
N ASP A 211 -8.59 -4.07 14.92
CA ASP A 211 -7.99 -5.40 15.08
C ASP A 211 -6.80 -5.60 14.13
N ARG A 212 -6.90 -5.15 12.88
CA ARG A 212 -5.77 -5.10 11.94
C ARG A 212 -4.61 -4.26 12.47
N TRP A 213 -4.91 -3.20 13.24
CA TRP A 213 -3.94 -2.40 13.98
C TRP A 213 -3.24 -3.19 15.10
N GLN A 214 -3.98 -3.96 15.88
CA GLN A 214 -3.45 -4.74 17.01
C GLN A 214 -2.57 -5.92 16.58
N ARG A 215 -2.82 -6.52 15.41
CA ARG A 215 -2.04 -7.67 14.92
C ARG A 215 -0.66 -7.29 14.33
N ASN A 216 -0.39 -6.01 14.05
CA ASN A 216 0.85 -5.58 13.39
C ASN A 216 1.50 -4.31 14.00
N PRO A 217 1.69 -4.22 15.34
CA PRO A 217 2.16 -2.99 15.98
C PRO A 217 3.57 -2.58 15.53
N ASP A 218 4.45 -3.56 15.27
CA ASP A 218 5.87 -3.33 14.95
C ASP A 218 6.13 -3.06 13.45
N ARG A 219 5.11 -3.20 12.59
CA ARG A 219 5.19 -3.03 11.13
C ARG A 219 4.60 -1.71 10.63
N LEU A 220 4.16 -0.83 11.52
CA LEU A 220 3.48 0.42 11.19
C LEU A 220 4.45 1.60 11.27
N GLN A 221 4.95 2.06 10.12
CA GLN A 221 5.69 3.33 10.06
C GLN A 221 4.80 4.51 10.49
N PRO A 222 5.35 5.62 11.02
CA PRO A 222 4.61 6.82 11.43
C PRO A 222 3.69 7.42 10.33
N ALA A 223 3.95 7.14 9.04
CA ALA A 223 3.07 7.45 7.91
C ALA A 223 1.73 6.71 7.93
N ARG A 224 1.72 5.45 8.36
CA ARG A 224 0.52 4.59 8.40
C ARG A 224 -0.39 4.94 9.58
N LEU A 225 0.19 5.33 10.71
CA LEU A 225 -0.56 5.89 11.85
C LEU A 225 -1.31 7.18 11.46
N ARG A 226 -0.70 8.05 10.64
CA ARG A 226 -1.32 9.31 10.16
C ARG A 226 -2.58 9.09 9.32
N CYS A 227 -2.55 8.15 8.37
CA CYS A 227 -3.72 7.87 7.53
C CYS A 227 -4.84 7.19 8.31
N LEU A 228 -4.50 6.27 9.21
CA LEU A 228 -5.49 5.56 10.04
C LEU A 228 -6.23 6.48 11.01
N TYR A 229 -5.56 7.47 11.61
CA TYR A 229 -6.23 8.48 12.43
C TYR A 229 -7.18 9.36 11.59
N LYS A 230 -6.82 9.72 10.35
CA LYS A 230 -7.69 10.48 9.45
C LYS A 230 -8.92 9.68 9.02
N THR A 231 -8.74 8.40 8.69
CA THR A 231 -9.84 7.47 8.39
C THR A 231 -10.76 7.29 9.60
N TRP A 232 -10.18 7.16 10.80
CA TRP A 232 -10.94 7.05 12.05
C TRP A 232 -11.76 8.32 12.36
N TYR A 233 -11.16 9.51 12.22
CA TYR A 233 -11.87 10.78 12.43
C TYR A 233 -13.00 11.01 11.40
N LEU A 234 -12.79 10.59 10.15
CA LEU A 234 -13.84 10.63 9.11
C LEU A 234 -15.01 9.70 9.45
N LEU A 235 -14.71 8.50 9.93
CA LEU A 235 -15.72 7.52 10.33
C LEU A 235 -16.45 7.93 11.62
N ASP A 236 -15.76 8.49 12.61
CA ASP A 236 -16.38 9.06 13.83
C ASP A 236 -17.22 10.29 13.51
N TRP A 237 -16.78 11.13 12.56
CA TRP A 237 -17.58 12.27 12.09
C TRP A 237 -18.86 11.81 11.37
N LEU A 238 -18.79 10.78 10.53
CA LEU A 238 -19.95 10.16 9.89
C LEU A 238 -20.89 9.53 10.94
N ALA A 239 -20.33 8.83 11.93
CA ALA A 239 -21.10 8.24 13.02
C ALA A 239 -21.88 9.31 13.81
N ARG A 240 -21.25 10.45 14.13
CA ARG A 240 -21.92 11.58 14.81
C ARG A 240 -23.05 12.19 14.00
N ARG A 241 -22.87 12.30 12.67
CA ARG A 241 -23.89 12.83 11.76
C ARG A 241 -25.15 11.97 11.76
N GLU A 242 -24.98 10.66 11.89
CA GLU A 242 -26.07 9.67 11.94
C GLU A 242 -26.61 9.40 13.37
N GLY A 243 -26.23 10.23 14.36
CA GLY A 243 -26.72 10.12 15.74
C GLY A 243 -26.12 8.97 16.54
N LEU A 244 -25.03 8.37 16.06
CA LEU A 244 -24.31 7.31 16.76
C LEU A 244 -23.32 7.98 17.72
N GLY A 245 -23.45 7.64 19.01
CA GLY A 245 -22.62 8.21 20.06
C GLY A 245 -21.12 8.14 19.76
N THR A 246 -20.36 9.09 20.30
CA THR A 246 -18.92 9.22 20.03
C THR A 246 -18.16 7.95 20.42
N THR A 247 -17.33 7.43 19.51
CA THR A 247 -16.25 6.54 19.93
C THR A 247 -15.04 7.41 20.24
N SER A 248 -14.40 7.24 21.40
CA SER A 248 -13.13 7.93 21.66
C SER A 248 -12.05 7.37 20.72
N PRO A 249 -11.08 8.19 20.27
CA PRO A 249 -9.96 7.71 19.47
C PRO A 249 -9.28 6.53 20.18
N PRO A 250 -8.76 5.53 19.45
CA PRO A 250 -8.09 4.40 20.07
C PRO A 250 -6.91 4.92 20.90
N GLN A 251 -7.11 5.02 22.22
CA GLN A 251 -6.01 5.19 23.15
C GLN A 251 -5.17 3.91 23.09
N LEU A 252 -3.85 4.05 22.86
CA LEU A 252 -2.91 2.96 23.06
C LEU A 252 -3.12 2.41 24.48
N PRO A 253 -3.24 1.09 24.67
CA PRO A 253 -3.95 0.55 25.80
C PRO A 253 -3.16 0.71 27.11
N ALA A 254 -3.83 1.20 28.15
CA ALA A 254 -3.77 0.54 29.45
C ALA A 254 -4.96 -0.44 29.51
N ALA A 255 -4.70 -1.66 29.04
CA ALA A 255 -5.43 -2.92 29.21
C ALA A 255 -6.98 -2.96 29.28
N ARG A 256 -7.55 -3.80 28.39
CA ARG A 256 -8.83 -4.58 28.46
C ARG A 256 -10.11 -3.96 27.89
N SER A 257 -10.29 -4.12 26.58
CA SER A 257 -11.47 -4.90 26.12
C SER A 257 -11.03 -6.38 26.16
N PRO A 258 -11.86 -7.33 26.62
CA PRO A 258 -11.47 -8.74 26.57
C PRO A 258 -11.19 -9.11 25.11
N ALA A 259 -10.14 -9.90 24.87
CA ALA A 259 -9.90 -10.48 23.57
C ALA A 259 -11.17 -11.23 23.13
N PRO A 260 -11.55 -11.17 21.83
CA PRO A 260 -12.69 -11.92 21.32
C PRO A 260 -12.58 -13.37 21.79
N THR A 261 -13.64 -13.83 22.44
CA THR A 261 -13.69 -15.20 22.97
C THR A 261 -13.80 -16.18 21.81
N ILE A 262 -13.50 -17.46 22.06
CA ILE A 262 -13.67 -18.52 21.06
C ILE A 262 -15.11 -18.52 20.50
N ALA A 263 -16.10 -18.22 21.34
CA ALA A 263 -17.50 -18.10 20.94
C ALA A 263 -17.77 -16.94 19.98
N ASP A 264 -17.07 -15.81 20.15
CA ASP A 264 -17.20 -14.65 19.24
C ASP A 264 -16.62 -14.96 17.85
N TRP A 265 -15.50 -15.68 17.80
CA TRP A 265 -14.89 -16.14 16.54
C TRP A 265 -15.76 -17.17 15.82
N GLN A 266 -16.38 -18.10 16.56
CA GLN A 266 -17.30 -19.08 15.99
C GLN A 266 -18.53 -18.41 15.39
N ARG A 267 -19.16 -17.46 16.11
CA ARG A 267 -20.32 -16.71 15.60
C ARG A 267 -19.98 -15.90 14.35
N LEU A 268 -18.79 -15.30 14.31
CA LEU A 268 -18.31 -14.56 13.13
C LEU A 268 -18.11 -15.50 11.93
N LEU A 269 -17.47 -16.65 12.15
CA LEU A 269 -17.27 -17.66 11.11
C LEU A 269 -18.62 -18.15 10.54
N GLU A 270 -19.59 -18.46 11.39
CA GLU A 270 -20.94 -18.87 10.98
C GLU A 270 -21.67 -17.79 10.18
N THR A 271 -21.55 -16.53 10.59
CA THR A 271 -22.13 -15.39 9.87
C THR A 271 -21.53 -15.27 8.46
N ARG A 272 -20.21 -15.45 8.32
CA ARG A 272 -19.53 -15.41 7.03
C ARG A 272 -19.88 -16.62 6.15
N LEU A 273 -20.02 -17.81 6.73
CA LEU A 273 -20.50 -19.00 6.02
C LEU A 273 -21.92 -18.79 5.47
N ALA A 274 -22.82 -18.20 6.26
CA ALA A 274 -24.17 -17.87 5.81
C ALA A 274 -24.17 -16.84 4.67
N ALA A 275 -23.35 -15.78 4.79
CA ALA A 275 -23.21 -14.77 3.75
C ALA A 275 -22.63 -15.35 2.45
N PHE A 276 -21.62 -16.23 2.53
CA PHE A 276 -21.05 -16.91 1.37
C PHE A 276 -22.07 -17.80 0.66
N ARG A 277 -22.85 -18.59 1.42
CA ARG A 277 -23.92 -19.43 0.84
C ARG A 277 -25.01 -18.59 0.16
N ALA A 278 -25.31 -17.41 0.69
CA ALA A 278 -26.29 -16.50 0.07
C ALA A 278 -25.73 -15.82 -1.20
N ARG A 279 -24.46 -15.39 -1.17
CA ARG A 279 -23.80 -14.73 -2.31
C ARG A 279 -22.33 -15.15 -2.39
N PRO A 280 -22.03 -16.22 -3.17
CA PRO A 280 -20.66 -16.70 -3.30
C PRO A 280 -19.74 -15.66 -3.94
N SER A 281 -18.56 -15.48 -3.38
CA SER A 281 -17.49 -14.66 -3.95
C SER A 281 -16.13 -15.11 -3.44
N LEU A 282 -15.07 -14.86 -4.22
CA LEU A 282 -13.70 -15.16 -3.79
C LEU A 282 -13.33 -14.41 -2.50
N VAL A 283 -13.77 -13.17 -2.35
CA VAL A 283 -13.50 -12.35 -1.15
C VAL A 283 -14.12 -12.98 0.09
N ALA A 284 -15.40 -13.40 0.02
CA ALA A 284 -16.05 -14.07 1.13
C ALA A 284 -15.39 -15.41 1.47
N TYR A 285 -14.93 -16.15 0.45
CA TYR A 285 -14.17 -17.38 0.64
C TYR A 285 -12.85 -17.14 1.40
N GLN A 286 -12.06 -16.14 0.98
CA GLN A 286 -10.79 -15.75 1.63
C GLN A 286 -11.01 -15.29 3.08
N GLN A 287 -12.10 -14.56 3.36
CA GLN A 287 -12.44 -14.16 4.72
C GLN A 287 -12.77 -15.35 5.61
N ILE A 288 -13.46 -16.37 5.09
CA ILE A 288 -13.69 -17.62 5.83
C ILE A 288 -12.37 -18.36 6.08
N GLN A 289 -11.48 -18.40 5.08
CA GLN A 289 -10.15 -19.00 5.21
C GLN A 289 -9.32 -18.36 6.33
N GLU A 290 -9.36 -17.03 6.46
CA GLU A 290 -8.64 -16.29 7.51
C GLU A 290 -9.20 -16.54 8.92
N LEU A 291 -10.50 -16.82 9.03
CA LEU A 291 -11.18 -17.05 10.30
C LEU A 291 -11.17 -18.51 10.75
N ALA A 292 -11.06 -19.45 9.80
CA ALA A 292 -11.01 -20.86 10.09
C ALA A 292 -9.64 -21.26 10.66
N SER A 293 -9.65 -22.14 11.67
CA SER A 293 -8.40 -22.82 12.07
C SER A 293 -7.93 -23.74 10.93
N PRO A 294 -6.62 -24.02 10.81
CA PRO A 294 -6.10 -24.87 9.74
C PRO A 294 -6.78 -26.24 9.66
N GLN A 295 -7.12 -26.83 10.80
CA GLN A 295 -7.85 -28.11 10.87
C GLN A 295 -9.25 -27.97 10.30
N ARG A 296 -10.00 -26.94 10.74
CA ARG A 296 -11.38 -26.71 10.28
C ARG A 296 -11.43 -26.25 8.83
N TRP A 297 -10.39 -25.59 8.34
CA TRP A 297 -10.29 -25.20 6.94
C TRP A 297 -10.23 -26.40 5.98
N GLY A 298 -9.51 -27.46 6.38
CA GLY A 298 -9.44 -28.70 5.60
C GLY A 298 -10.81 -29.34 5.37
N GLU A 299 -11.73 -29.21 6.32
CA GLU A 299 -13.10 -29.72 6.24
C GLU A 299 -14.04 -28.76 5.50
N LEU A 300 -13.94 -27.45 5.79
CA LEU A 300 -14.83 -26.43 5.22
C LEU A 300 -14.58 -26.18 3.73
N ARG A 301 -13.33 -26.24 3.27
CA ARG A 301 -12.96 -25.97 1.88
C ARG A 301 -13.72 -26.85 0.86
N PRO A 302 -13.70 -28.19 0.95
CA PRO A 302 -14.46 -29.03 0.03
C PRO A 302 -15.97 -28.82 0.17
N GLU A 303 -16.49 -28.56 1.37
CA GLU A 303 -17.91 -28.27 1.60
C GLU A 303 -18.34 -26.99 0.88
N LEU A 304 -17.55 -25.91 0.98
CA LEU A 304 -17.84 -24.63 0.34
C LEU A 304 -17.83 -24.73 -1.18
N LEU A 305 -16.89 -25.48 -1.75
CA LEU A 305 -16.82 -25.72 -3.19
C LEU A 305 -17.98 -26.60 -3.70
N ALA A 306 -18.41 -27.58 -2.90
CA ALA A 306 -19.57 -28.42 -3.22
C ALA A 306 -20.90 -27.66 -3.07
N ALA A 307 -20.97 -26.67 -2.17
CA ALA A 307 -22.16 -25.87 -1.91
C ALA A 307 -22.40 -24.74 -2.94
N LEU A 308 -21.49 -24.55 -3.90
CA LEU A 308 -21.64 -23.54 -4.95
C LEU A 308 -22.82 -23.89 -5.87
N PRO A 309 -23.79 -22.98 -6.06
CA PRO A 309 -24.91 -23.22 -6.95
C PRO A 309 -24.47 -23.20 -8.44
N PRO A 310 -25.21 -23.87 -9.34
CA PRO A 310 -24.97 -23.76 -10.78
C PRO A 310 -25.08 -22.30 -11.23
N GLY A 311 -24.30 -21.89 -12.23
CA GLY A 311 -24.22 -20.49 -12.66
C GLY A 311 -23.19 -19.65 -11.89
N THR A 312 -22.40 -20.26 -10.99
CA THR A 312 -21.30 -19.61 -10.27
C THR A 312 -19.91 -20.09 -10.74
N GLU A 313 -19.80 -20.54 -11.99
CA GLU A 313 -18.57 -21.10 -12.58
C GLU A 313 -17.39 -20.12 -12.48
N ALA A 314 -17.65 -18.82 -12.66
CA ALA A 314 -16.64 -17.78 -12.49
C ALA A 314 -16.04 -17.77 -11.08
N VAL A 315 -16.89 -17.80 -10.04
CA VAL A 315 -16.47 -17.81 -8.63
C VAL A 315 -15.75 -19.12 -8.31
N LYS A 316 -16.25 -20.25 -8.82
CA LYS A 316 -15.62 -21.57 -8.65
C LYS A 316 -14.21 -21.55 -9.22
N LEU A 317 -14.02 -21.05 -10.44
CA LEU A 317 -12.70 -20.95 -11.06
C LEU A 317 -11.77 -20.02 -10.29
N ASP A 318 -12.25 -18.85 -9.88
CA ASP A 318 -11.45 -17.90 -9.11
C ASP A 318 -10.97 -18.52 -7.78
N ILE A 319 -11.83 -19.30 -7.11
CA ILE A 319 -11.45 -20.06 -5.90
C ILE A 319 -10.42 -21.15 -6.23
N LEU A 320 -10.64 -21.95 -7.27
CA LEU A 320 -9.70 -23.02 -7.65
C LEU A 320 -8.31 -22.47 -8.01
N ILE A 321 -8.26 -21.34 -8.72
CA ILE A 321 -7.01 -20.63 -9.06
C ILE A 321 -6.33 -20.12 -7.79
N HIS A 322 -7.06 -19.44 -6.89
CA HIS A 322 -6.53 -18.94 -5.61
C HIS A 322 -5.92 -20.06 -4.78
N GLU A 323 -6.56 -21.23 -4.83
CA GLU A 323 -6.19 -22.42 -4.10
C GLU A 323 -5.07 -23.26 -4.75
N GLY A 324 -4.63 -22.89 -5.96
CA GLY A 324 -3.62 -23.62 -6.72
C GLY A 324 -4.10 -24.97 -7.29
N TRP A 325 -5.41 -25.24 -7.26
CA TRP A 325 -6.04 -26.45 -7.81
C TRP A 325 -6.24 -26.30 -9.32
N LEU A 326 -5.11 -26.22 -10.02
CA LEU A 326 -5.07 -25.89 -11.43
C LEU A 326 -5.63 -27.02 -12.31
N ASP A 327 -5.47 -28.28 -11.93
CA ASP A 327 -5.97 -29.41 -12.73
C ASP A 327 -7.51 -29.45 -12.68
N GLU A 328 -8.11 -29.17 -11.52
CA GLU A 328 -9.55 -29.01 -11.36
C GLU A 328 -10.06 -27.76 -12.08
N ALA A 329 -9.33 -26.65 -12.03
CA ALA A 329 -9.66 -25.43 -12.76
C ALA A 329 -9.66 -25.68 -14.28
N ILE A 330 -8.69 -26.45 -14.78
CA ILE A 330 -8.59 -26.87 -16.19
C ILE A 330 -9.79 -27.74 -16.58
N ALA A 331 -10.15 -28.74 -15.75
CA ALA A 331 -11.31 -29.59 -16.02
C ALA A 331 -12.61 -28.78 -16.13
N VAL A 332 -12.79 -27.79 -15.25
CA VAL A 332 -13.93 -26.85 -15.34
C VAL A 332 -13.83 -26.03 -16.62
N ALA A 333 -12.66 -25.47 -16.95
CA ALA A 333 -12.45 -24.63 -18.14
C ALA A 333 -12.73 -25.36 -19.46
N ASP A 334 -12.38 -26.65 -19.54
CA ASP A 334 -12.61 -27.50 -20.71
C ASP A 334 -14.10 -27.81 -20.90
N SER A 335 -14.88 -27.86 -19.81
CA SER A 335 -16.33 -28.04 -19.85
C SER A 335 -17.12 -26.77 -20.18
N LEU A 336 -16.48 -25.59 -20.17
CA LEU A 336 -17.15 -24.32 -20.46
C LEU A 336 -17.57 -24.19 -21.92
N GLU A 337 -18.71 -23.56 -22.14
CA GLU A 337 -19.18 -23.17 -23.47
C GLU A 337 -18.28 -22.12 -24.13
N ALA A 338 -18.34 -22.05 -25.47
CA ALA A 338 -17.58 -21.07 -26.25
C ALA A 338 -17.92 -19.60 -25.90
N SER A 339 -19.13 -19.33 -25.41
CA SER A 339 -19.59 -18.02 -24.94
C SER A 339 -18.82 -17.52 -23.71
N GLN A 340 -18.18 -18.42 -22.96
CA GLN A 340 -17.46 -18.13 -21.72
C GLN A 340 -15.94 -18.08 -21.94
N SER A 341 -15.52 -17.59 -23.11
CA SER A 341 -14.11 -17.52 -23.50
C SER A 341 -13.24 -16.76 -22.50
N ASP A 342 -13.78 -15.71 -21.87
CA ASP A 342 -13.10 -14.91 -20.84
C ASP A 342 -12.69 -15.73 -19.61
N LEU A 343 -13.57 -16.62 -19.13
CA LEU A 343 -13.26 -17.47 -17.98
C LEU A 343 -12.18 -18.49 -18.32
N ARG A 344 -12.25 -19.08 -19.52
CA ARG A 344 -11.22 -19.98 -20.02
C ARG A 344 -9.86 -19.28 -20.15
N GLN A 345 -9.84 -18.03 -20.61
CA GLN A 345 -8.62 -17.22 -20.69
C GLN A 345 -7.96 -17.01 -19.31
N ARG A 346 -8.75 -16.73 -18.26
CA ARG A 346 -8.22 -16.57 -16.89
C ARG A 346 -7.51 -17.82 -16.39
N VAL A 347 -8.11 -18.99 -16.62
CA VAL A 347 -7.50 -20.28 -16.25
C VAL A 347 -6.20 -20.51 -17.01
N MET A 348 -6.16 -20.17 -18.31
CA MET A 348 -4.92 -20.26 -19.08
C MET A 348 -3.82 -19.34 -18.57
N ASP A 349 -4.14 -18.10 -18.20
CA ASP A 349 -3.16 -17.17 -17.66
C ASP A 349 -2.60 -17.66 -16.32
N ALA A 350 -3.43 -18.26 -15.46
CA ALA A 350 -2.99 -18.88 -14.21
C ALA A 350 -2.18 -20.17 -14.43
N ALA A 351 -2.57 -20.98 -15.42
CA ALA A 351 -1.96 -22.27 -15.73
C ALA A 351 -0.68 -22.15 -16.56
N LEU A 352 -0.36 -20.96 -17.11
CA LEU A 352 0.73 -20.76 -18.06
C LEU A 352 2.09 -21.28 -17.56
N THR A 353 2.41 -21.06 -16.29
CA THR A 353 3.70 -21.50 -15.72
C THR A 353 3.69 -22.98 -15.32
N ALA A 354 2.57 -23.48 -14.79
CA ALA A 354 2.49 -24.82 -14.20
C ALA A 354 2.03 -25.92 -15.18
N ARG A 355 1.28 -25.55 -16.22
CA ARG A 355 0.73 -26.42 -17.27
C ARG A 355 0.85 -25.78 -18.67
N PRO A 356 2.04 -25.31 -19.09
CA PRO A 356 2.20 -24.62 -20.37
C PRO A 356 1.83 -25.48 -21.59
N SER A 357 1.94 -26.81 -21.50
CA SER A 357 1.56 -27.72 -22.60
C SER A 357 0.05 -27.73 -22.87
N TRP A 358 -0.77 -27.68 -21.81
CA TRP A 358 -2.23 -27.57 -21.95
C TRP A 358 -2.61 -26.20 -22.52
N VAL A 359 -2.01 -25.12 -22.01
CA VAL A 359 -2.25 -23.76 -22.54
C VAL A 359 -1.89 -23.67 -24.02
N LEU A 360 -0.76 -24.27 -24.41
CA LEU A 360 -0.32 -24.32 -25.81
C LEU A 360 -1.38 -24.98 -26.71
N ALA A 361 -1.78 -26.22 -26.39
CA ALA A 361 -2.73 -26.98 -27.20
C ALA A 361 -4.10 -26.28 -27.28
N SER A 362 -4.63 -25.85 -26.13
CA SER A 362 -5.95 -25.24 -26.04
C SER A 362 -6.00 -23.86 -26.72
N ALA A 363 -4.96 -23.03 -26.57
CA ALA A 363 -4.91 -21.72 -27.23
C ALA A 363 -4.68 -21.84 -28.75
N GLN A 364 -3.88 -22.82 -29.21
CA GLN A 364 -3.72 -23.09 -30.65
C GLN A 364 -5.05 -23.49 -31.28
N GLN A 365 -5.77 -24.44 -30.68
CA GLN A 365 -7.07 -24.88 -31.17
C GLN A 365 -8.06 -23.72 -31.30
N GLN A 366 -8.12 -22.83 -30.30
CA GLN A 366 -9.04 -21.69 -30.35
C GLN A 366 -8.64 -20.64 -31.39
N ALA A 367 -7.35 -20.29 -31.47
CA ALA A 367 -6.86 -19.37 -32.48
C ALA A 367 -7.15 -19.86 -33.91
N GLU A 368 -6.84 -21.13 -34.18
CA GLU A 368 -7.03 -21.73 -35.50
C GLU A 368 -8.52 -21.82 -35.87
N ALA A 369 -9.39 -22.21 -34.93
CA ALA A 369 -10.83 -22.24 -35.15
C ALA A 369 -11.38 -20.84 -35.53
N MET A 370 -10.93 -19.78 -34.84
CA MET A 370 -11.31 -18.40 -35.17
C MET A 370 -10.79 -17.94 -36.53
N ILE A 371 -9.56 -18.30 -36.87
CA ILE A 371 -8.97 -17.98 -38.18
C ILE A 371 -9.70 -18.72 -39.30
N ALA A 372 -10.07 -19.99 -39.08
CA ALA A 372 -10.78 -20.83 -40.03
C ALA A 372 -12.16 -20.28 -40.39
N GLN A 373 -12.88 -19.69 -39.44
CA GLN A 373 -14.18 -19.04 -39.68
C GLN A 373 -14.12 -17.88 -40.69
N GLY A 374 -12.93 -17.32 -40.97
CA GLY A 374 -12.73 -16.29 -41.99
C GLY A 374 -13.36 -14.92 -41.67
N LYS A 375 -13.91 -14.74 -40.47
CA LYS A 375 -14.52 -13.48 -40.04
C LYS A 375 -13.42 -12.50 -39.62
N ALA A 376 -13.18 -11.46 -40.42
CA ALA A 376 -12.14 -10.46 -40.13
C ALA A 376 -12.33 -9.70 -38.80
N LYS A 377 -13.53 -9.75 -38.20
CA LYS A 377 -13.82 -9.23 -36.86
C LYS A 377 -13.26 -10.12 -35.72
N ALA A 378 -13.06 -11.41 -35.96
CA ALA A 378 -12.54 -12.37 -34.97
C ALA A 378 -11.00 -12.41 -34.92
N TYR A 379 -10.30 -11.83 -35.90
CA TYR A 379 -8.83 -11.85 -35.94
C TYR A 379 -8.14 -11.22 -34.73
N PRO A 380 -8.60 -10.09 -34.14
CA PRO A 380 -8.00 -9.56 -32.93
C PRO A 380 -8.05 -10.56 -31.75
N GLU A 381 -9.16 -11.26 -31.59
CA GLU A 381 -9.32 -12.29 -30.54
C GLU A 381 -8.44 -13.51 -30.83
N ALA A 382 -8.37 -13.96 -32.08
CA ALA A 382 -7.44 -15.03 -32.49
C ALA A 382 -5.98 -14.67 -32.16
N ILE A 383 -5.60 -13.40 -32.31
CA ILE A 383 -4.25 -12.91 -32.00
C ILE A 383 -3.99 -12.91 -30.49
N ALA A 384 -5.00 -12.59 -29.67
CA ALA A 384 -4.90 -12.72 -28.21
C ALA A 384 -4.69 -14.19 -27.77
N TRP A 385 -5.28 -15.15 -28.47
CA TRP A 385 -4.99 -16.58 -28.27
C TRP A 385 -3.57 -16.94 -28.72
N LEU A 386 -3.11 -16.45 -29.87
CA LEU A 386 -1.76 -16.70 -30.36
C LEU A 386 -0.65 -16.09 -29.49
N ASP A 387 -0.91 -14.97 -28.81
CA ASP A 387 0.04 -14.45 -27.83
C ASP A 387 0.21 -15.40 -26.63
N ARG A 388 -0.86 -16.08 -26.21
CA ARG A 388 -0.75 -17.14 -25.17
C ARG A 388 0.00 -18.36 -25.67
N VAL A 389 -0.21 -18.75 -26.93
CA VAL A 389 0.60 -19.80 -27.59
C VAL A 389 2.09 -19.45 -27.56
N ARG A 390 2.44 -18.21 -27.92
CA ARG A 390 3.82 -17.70 -27.83
C ARG A 390 4.37 -17.80 -26.42
N ARG A 391 3.64 -17.28 -25.43
CA ARG A 391 4.04 -17.33 -24.01
C ARG A 391 4.20 -18.77 -23.52
N ALA A 392 3.37 -19.71 -23.96
CA ALA A 392 3.47 -21.12 -23.61
C ALA A 392 4.72 -21.78 -24.21
N TYR A 393 5.06 -21.49 -25.47
CA TYR A 393 6.33 -21.94 -26.06
C TYR A 393 7.55 -21.42 -25.29
N GLN A 394 7.51 -20.18 -24.80
CA GLN A 394 8.58 -19.61 -23.97
C GLN A 394 8.74 -20.36 -22.65
N GLN A 395 7.64 -20.61 -21.95
CA GLN A 395 7.67 -21.38 -20.69
C GLN A 395 8.17 -22.81 -20.90
N LEU A 396 7.94 -23.40 -22.07
CA LEU A 396 8.48 -24.70 -22.45
C LEU A 396 9.95 -24.67 -22.90
N GLY A 397 10.60 -23.49 -22.96
CA GLY A 397 11.97 -23.36 -23.46
C GLY A 397 12.10 -23.61 -24.96
N ARG A 398 11.03 -23.42 -25.73
CA ARG A 398 10.95 -23.72 -27.18
C ARG A 398 10.59 -22.48 -28.03
N PRO A 399 11.29 -21.32 -27.87
CA PRO A 399 10.97 -20.11 -28.63
C PRO A 399 11.18 -20.26 -30.15
N ALA A 400 12.10 -21.13 -30.59
CA ALA A 400 12.30 -21.44 -32.00
C ALA A 400 11.06 -22.06 -32.66
N ASP A 401 10.32 -22.88 -31.91
CA ASP A 401 9.11 -23.53 -32.42
C ASP A 401 7.97 -22.55 -32.61
N TRP A 402 7.86 -21.53 -31.75
CA TRP A 402 6.96 -20.40 -31.98
C TRP A 402 7.28 -19.69 -33.30
N THR A 403 8.56 -19.40 -33.55
CA THR A 403 9.01 -18.74 -34.78
C THR A 403 8.65 -19.56 -36.03
N HIS A 404 8.83 -20.88 -35.96
CA HIS A 404 8.43 -21.79 -37.03
C HIS A 404 6.90 -21.81 -37.22
N TYR A 405 6.14 -21.99 -36.14
CA TYR A 405 4.68 -22.02 -36.16
C TYR A 405 4.06 -20.72 -36.70
N ARG A 406 4.55 -19.56 -36.26
CA ARG A 406 4.12 -18.25 -36.78
C ARG A 406 4.39 -18.11 -38.28
N ARG A 407 5.54 -18.61 -38.76
CA ARG A 407 5.85 -18.61 -40.20
C ARG A 407 4.87 -19.48 -40.99
N GLN A 408 4.56 -20.67 -40.49
CA GLN A 408 3.55 -21.55 -41.09
C GLN A 408 2.18 -20.86 -41.18
N LEU A 409 1.74 -20.17 -40.13
CA LEU A 409 0.48 -19.40 -40.15
C LEU A 409 0.50 -18.26 -41.18
N LEU A 410 1.60 -17.53 -41.29
CA LEU A 410 1.76 -16.45 -42.28
C LEU A 410 1.69 -16.99 -43.72
N THR A 411 2.30 -18.14 -43.99
CA THR A 411 2.27 -18.80 -45.31
C THR A 411 0.88 -19.37 -45.61
N ALA A 412 0.28 -20.10 -44.68
CA ALA A 412 -1.03 -20.75 -44.85
C ALA A 412 -2.17 -19.73 -45.05
N HIS A 413 -2.06 -18.55 -44.46
CA HIS A 413 -3.08 -17.51 -44.53
C HIS A 413 -2.64 -16.28 -45.31
N ALA A 414 -1.81 -16.48 -46.35
CA ALA A 414 -1.22 -15.38 -47.11
C ALA A 414 -2.24 -14.42 -47.75
N ARG A 415 -3.44 -14.91 -48.07
CA ARG A 415 -4.52 -14.11 -48.69
C ARG A 415 -5.34 -13.28 -47.69
N LYS A 416 -5.13 -13.46 -46.37
CA LYS A 416 -5.86 -12.76 -45.30
C LYS A 416 -5.04 -11.56 -44.81
N SER A 417 -4.97 -10.50 -45.60
CA SER A 417 -4.10 -9.32 -45.35
C SER A 417 -4.20 -8.73 -43.94
N LYS A 418 -5.43 -8.58 -43.40
CA LYS A 418 -5.63 -8.10 -42.02
C LYS A 418 -5.03 -9.04 -40.96
N LEU A 419 -5.16 -10.35 -41.15
CA LEU A 419 -4.58 -11.33 -40.24
C LEU A 419 -3.05 -11.30 -40.32
N GLN A 420 -2.48 -11.20 -41.51
CA GLN A 420 -1.03 -11.06 -41.69
C GLN A 420 -0.49 -9.81 -40.98
N ALA A 421 -1.16 -8.67 -41.13
CA ALA A 421 -0.75 -7.42 -40.48
C ALA A 421 -0.68 -7.60 -38.95
N LEU A 422 -1.69 -8.26 -38.35
CA LEU A 422 -1.71 -8.53 -36.92
C LEU A 422 -0.68 -9.59 -36.49
N LEU A 423 -0.52 -10.68 -37.25
CA LEU A 423 0.50 -11.71 -36.96
C LEU A 423 1.92 -11.13 -36.98
N THR A 424 2.18 -10.17 -37.87
CA THR A 424 3.48 -9.51 -37.98
C THR A 424 3.82 -8.68 -36.74
N GLN A 425 2.81 -8.20 -36.00
CA GLN A 425 3.00 -7.45 -34.76
C GLN A 425 3.42 -8.34 -33.57
N LEU A 426 3.17 -9.66 -33.63
CA LEU A 426 3.62 -10.56 -32.57
C LEU A 426 5.14 -10.74 -32.62
N PRO A 427 5.87 -10.64 -31.49
CA PRO A 427 7.32 -10.75 -31.44
C PRO A 427 7.83 -12.12 -31.90
N ILE A 428 8.99 -12.12 -32.54
CA ILE A 428 9.83 -13.30 -32.74
C ILE A 428 10.82 -13.31 -31.58
N GLU A 429 11.02 -14.47 -30.94
CA GLU A 429 12.06 -14.62 -29.92
C GLU A 429 13.22 -15.40 -30.51
N GLY A 430 14.42 -14.83 -30.38
CA GLY A 430 15.67 -15.30 -30.99
C GLY A 430 16.51 -16.11 -30.02
#